data_AF-A0A2S3WAU4-F1
#
_entry.id   AF-A0A2S3WAU4-F1
#
_cell.length_a   1.000
_cell.length_b   1.000
_cell.length_c   1.000
_cell.angle_alpha   90.00
_cell.angle_beta   90.00
_cell.angle_gamma   90.00
#
_symmetry.space_group_name_H-M   'P 1'
#
loop_
_entity.id
_entity.type
_entity.pdbx_description
1 polymer ?
#
loop_
_entity_poly.entity_id
_entity_poly.type
_entity_poly.pdbx_seq_one_letter_code
_entity_poly.pdbx_strand_id
1 'polypeptide(L)'
;MDEYQQTIRALSDRIVVAQTPIRVLDAVKWDDNIRQAFINGKGKEPPAVDRAYYQSRPLGFDSSALKAEFQSIERDITRQLGQFNPVGQIMRRMCREYRMVVRMLEARGTEDFGLISQELYGAASDAFHAGDPTLADLGLMLSDYLNNIDGRGDLKDEPKNLTAKQAVDILQRRLNTVFGEAEGTIRVFESDGIVADAAAGADYIKVRADAMFNSRDVRALEVHEGLVHVGTTLNGLNQPICTFLAKGPPSSTVTQEGLAILMEVIAFASYPSRLRKLTNRTRAIHMVEQGADFMQVYEFFRGQGFEIGQSYSNASRVFRGSVPNGLPFTKDLSYLKGFIMVYNYIQLAVKKGKLEQIPLLFCGKTTLEDMRTLRQLVEEGLVEPPKYLPEQFRDLNALSAWMCFSNFLNHLSLDRIEADYANIL
;
A
#
# COMPACT_ATOMS: atom_id res chain seq x y z
N MET A 1 1.38 -1.01 -34.15
CA MET A 1 0.39 -0.17 -33.45
C MET A 1 -0.34 0.68 -34.47
N ASP A 2 -1.67 0.67 -34.43
CA ASP A 2 -2.48 1.61 -35.21
C ASP A 2 -2.48 3.03 -34.58
N GLU A 3 -3.14 3.98 -35.24
CA GLU A 3 -3.21 5.39 -34.80
C GLU A 3 -3.89 5.55 -33.43
N TYR A 4 -4.90 4.73 -33.14
CA TYR A 4 -5.62 4.76 -31.85
C TYR A 4 -4.71 4.28 -30.71
N GLN A 5 -3.99 3.18 -30.92
CA GLN A 5 -3.00 2.66 -29.98
C GLN A 5 -1.84 3.64 -29.75
N GLN A 6 -1.35 4.29 -30.81
CA GLN A 6 -0.31 5.32 -30.70
C GLN A 6 -0.79 6.52 -29.87
N THR A 7 -2.05 6.93 -30.05
CA THR A 7 -2.67 8.02 -29.28
C THR A 7 -2.75 7.68 -27.79
N ILE A 8 -3.23 6.48 -27.45
CA ILE A 8 -3.28 6.01 -26.05
C ILE A 8 -1.88 6.00 -25.46
N ARG A 9 -0.91 5.41 -26.17
CA ARG A 9 0.48 5.31 -25.72
C ARG A 9 1.09 6.68 -25.44
N ALA A 10 0.92 7.64 -26.35
CA ALA A 10 1.46 8.99 -26.19
C ALA A 10 0.86 9.72 -24.97
N LEU A 11 -0.46 9.62 -24.76
CA LEU A 11 -1.13 10.21 -23.59
C LEU A 11 -0.70 9.52 -22.28
N SER A 12 -0.59 8.21 -22.33
CA SER A 12 -0.14 7.36 -21.23
C SER A 12 1.29 7.73 -20.79
N ASP A 13 2.22 7.87 -21.73
CA ASP A 13 3.61 8.26 -21.46
C ASP A 13 3.71 9.66 -20.82
N ARG A 14 2.85 10.60 -21.22
CA ARG A 14 2.79 11.93 -20.59
C ARG A 14 2.39 11.85 -19.11
N ILE A 15 1.46 10.96 -18.74
CA ILE A 15 1.10 10.73 -17.33
C ILE A 15 2.30 10.16 -16.56
N VAL A 16 3.00 9.18 -17.14
CA VAL A 16 4.19 8.55 -16.55
C VAL A 16 5.27 9.60 -16.25
N VAL A 17 5.53 10.49 -17.21
CA VAL A 17 6.49 11.59 -17.07
C VAL A 17 6.04 12.58 -16.00
N ALA A 18 4.80 13.08 -16.09
CA ALA A 18 4.26 14.06 -15.15
C ALA A 18 4.21 13.54 -13.70
N GLN A 19 4.01 12.23 -13.49
CA GLN A 19 4.00 11.65 -12.14
C GLN A 19 5.40 11.60 -11.50
N THR A 20 6.46 11.46 -12.30
CA THR A 20 7.83 11.14 -11.83
C THR A 20 8.37 12.02 -10.68
N PRO A 21 8.18 13.36 -10.66
CA PRO A 21 8.63 14.19 -9.53
C PRO A 21 7.83 13.98 -8.23
N ILE A 22 6.63 13.37 -8.28
CA ILE A 22 5.76 13.21 -7.11
C ILE A 22 6.27 12.06 -6.24
N ARG A 23 6.96 12.42 -5.15
CA ARG A 23 7.43 11.49 -4.11
C ARG A 23 6.71 11.77 -2.79
N VAL A 24 5.49 11.26 -2.64
CA VAL A 24 4.62 11.57 -1.49
C VAL A 24 5.33 11.32 -0.16
N LEU A 25 5.93 10.13 0.03
CA LEU A 25 6.57 9.77 1.30
C LEU A 25 7.78 10.64 1.63
N ASP A 26 8.55 11.05 0.63
CA ASP A 26 9.68 11.98 0.82
C ASP A 26 9.21 13.39 1.12
N ALA A 27 8.09 13.83 0.53
CA ALA A 27 7.54 15.15 0.77
C ALA A 27 6.88 15.29 2.15
N VAL A 28 6.37 14.21 2.75
CA VAL A 28 5.66 14.30 4.04
C VAL A 28 6.52 13.96 5.27
N LYS A 29 7.69 13.33 5.08
CA LYS A 29 8.51 12.85 6.22
C LYS A 29 9.01 14.00 7.10
N TRP A 30 9.19 13.69 8.38
CA TRP A 30 9.92 14.53 9.32
C TRP A 30 11.38 14.14 9.33
N ASP A 31 12.27 15.11 9.45
CA ASP A 31 13.71 14.88 9.40
C ASP A 31 14.21 14.19 10.67
N ASP A 32 15.37 13.54 10.58
CA ASP A 32 15.95 12.77 11.69
C ASP A 32 16.23 13.63 12.93
N ASN A 33 16.48 14.92 12.76
CA ASN A 33 16.67 15.85 13.89
C ASN A 33 15.43 15.92 14.80
N ILE A 34 14.22 15.86 14.23
CA ILE A 34 12.96 15.85 15.01
C ILE A 34 12.88 14.56 15.83
N ARG A 35 13.25 13.43 15.23
CA ARG A 35 13.32 12.13 15.90
C ARG A 35 14.34 12.13 17.04
N GLN A 36 15.56 12.61 16.78
CA GLN A 36 16.63 12.65 17.77
C GLN A 36 16.28 13.57 18.94
N ALA A 37 15.69 14.74 18.67
CA ALA A 37 15.23 15.65 19.71
C ALA A 37 14.17 14.99 20.62
N PHE A 38 13.19 14.30 20.02
CA PHE A 38 12.16 13.57 20.77
C PHE A 38 12.74 12.46 21.64
N ILE A 39 13.66 11.65 21.09
CA ILE A 39 14.31 10.55 21.82
C ILE A 39 15.19 11.09 22.95
N ASN A 40 15.99 12.14 22.70
CA ASN A 40 16.83 12.78 23.71
C ASN A 40 15.99 13.44 24.82
N GLY A 41 14.82 13.98 24.46
CA GLY A 41 13.80 14.45 25.39
C GLY A 41 13.03 13.34 26.11
N LYS A 42 13.39 12.06 25.89
CA LYS A 42 12.76 10.86 26.47
C LYS A 42 11.26 10.77 26.18
N GLY A 43 10.82 11.31 25.04
CA GLY A 43 9.43 11.31 24.60
C GLY A 43 8.48 12.05 25.55
N LYS A 44 8.93 13.14 26.17
CA LYS A 44 8.10 13.96 27.07
C LYS A 44 7.45 15.16 26.40
N GLU A 45 8.07 15.66 25.35
CA GLU A 45 7.61 16.84 24.61
C GLU A 45 7.17 16.42 23.21
N PRO A 46 6.13 17.05 22.65
CA PRO A 46 5.71 16.77 21.29
C PRO A 46 6.82 17.17 20.28
N PRO A 47 6.89 16.49 19.13
CA PRO A 47 7.80 16.87 18.05
C PRO A 47 7.59 18.32 17.62
N ALA A 48 8.66 19.11 17.53
CA ALA A 48 8.61 20.52 17.15
C ALA A 48 8.39 20.68 15.63
N VAL A 49 7.19 20.34 15.15
CA VAL A 49 6.77 20.43 13.75
C VAL A 49 5.52 21.29 13.66
N ASP A 50 5.63 22.44 13.03
CA ASP A 50 4.51 23.36 12.78
C ASP A 50 4.37 23.66 11.28
N ARG A 51 3.55 24.64 10.92
CA ARG A 51 3.43 25.06 9.51
C ARG A 51 4.73 25.67 8.97
N ALA A 52 5.50 26.37 9.80
CA ALA A 52 6.76 26.99 9.39
C ALA A 52 7.82 25.93 9.03
N TYR A 53 7.81 24.78 9.72
CA TYR A 53 8.62 23.61 9.38
C TYR A 53 8.44 23.21 7.91
N TYR A 54 7.20 23.17 7.40
CA TYR A 54 6.93 22.80 6.01
C TYR A 54 7.18 23.95 5.02
N GLN A 55 6.92 25.20 5.42
CA GLN A 55 7.22 26.37 4.57
C GLN A 55 8.72 26.51 4.30
N SER A 56 9.56 26.15 5.27
CA SER A 56 11.03 26.10 5.10
C SER A 56 11.52 24.94 4.22
N ARG A 57 10.63 23.99 3.87
CA ARG A 57 10.93 22.78 3.08
C ARG A 57 10.02 22.72 1.85
N PRO A 58 10.30 23.53 0.81
CA PRO A 58 9.49 23.55 -0.40
C PRO A 58 9.47 22.18 -1.09
N LEU A 59 8.44 21.96 -1.91
CA LEU A 59 8.34 20.75 -2.72
C LEU A 59 9.48 20.71 -3.73
N GLY A 60 9.99 19.51 -4.04
CA GLY A 60 11.04 19.29 -5.02
C GLY A 60 10.61 19.51 -6.48
N PHE A 61 9.46 20.14 -6.71
CA PHE A 61 8.89 20.41 -8.03
C PHE A 61 7.97 21.64 -7.98
N ASP A 62 7.74 22.27 -9.14
CA ASP A 62 6.76 23.34 -9.29
C ASP A 62 5.34 22.75 -9.28
N SER A 63 4.63 22.94 -8.16
CA SER A 63 3.28 22.41 -7.97
C SER A 63 2.24 23.05 -8.90
N SER A 64 2.41 24.32 -9.27
CA SER A 64 1.50 25.03 -10.16
C SER A 64 1.64 24.53 -11.59
N ALA A 65 2.87 24.43 -12.09
CA ALA A 65 3.17 23.88 -13.40
C ALA A 65 2.70 22.42 -13.50
N LEU A 66 2.94 21.61 -12.46
CA LEU A 66 2.58 20.19 -12.48
C LEU A 66 1.05 19.96 -12.50
N LYS A 67 0.30 20.75 -11.71
CA LYS A 67 -1.17 20.72 -11.75
C LYS A 67 -1.70 21.13 -13.13
N ALA A 68 -1.08 22.12 -13.77
CA ALA A 68 -1.44 22.58 -15.11
C ALA A 68 -1.15 21.50 -16.17
N GLU A 69 -0.02 20.79 -16.07
CA GLU A 69 0.31 19.67 -16.98
C GLU A 69 -0.73 18.56 -16.89
N PHE A 70 -1.06 18.07 -15.68
CA PHE A 70 -2.12 17.05 -15.54
C PHE A 70 -3.49 17.53 -16.04
N GLN A 71 -3.82 18.81 -15.84
CA GLN A 71 -5.05 19.40 -16.38
C GLN A 71 -5.04 19.42 -17.91
N SER A 72 -3.88 19.69 -18.53
CA SER A 72 -3.71 19.65 -19.99
C SER A 72 -3.82 18.23 -20.53
N ILE A 73 -3.17 17.27 -19.89
CA ILE A 73 -3.26 15.84 -20.25
C ILE A 73 -4.71 15.38 -20.19
N GLU A 74 -5.44 15.69 -19.11
CA GLU A 74 -6.87 15.34 -18.95
C GLU A 74 -7.75 15.88 -20.09
N ARG A 75 -7.49 17.13 -20.51
CA ARG A 75 -8.19 17.76 -21.64
C ARG A 75 -7.86 17.09 -22.96
N ASP A 76 -6.58 16.78 -23.20
CA ASP A 76 -6.14 16.10 -24.41
C ASP A 76 -6.69 14.68 -24.52
N ILE A 77 -6.77 13.94 -23.40
CA ILE A 77 -7.43 12.63 -23.37
C ILE A 77 -8.88 12.76 -23.83
N THR A 78 -9.62 13.74 -23.31
CA THR A 78 -11.01 13.97 -23.71
C THR A 78 -11.12 14.38 -25.18
N ARG A 79 -10.22 15.23 -25.66
CA ARG A 79 -10.20 15.74 -27.03
C ARG A 79 -9.87 14.66 -28.07
N GLN A 80 -8.92 13.78 -27.75
CA GLN A 80 -8.36 12.82 -28.71
C GLN A 80 -9.04 11.44 -28.63
N LEU A 81 -9.40 10.98 -27.43
CA LEU A 81 -10.06 9.67 -27.26
C LEU A 81 -11.58 9.80 -27.11
N GLY A 82 -12.09 10.98 -26.79
CA GLY A 82 -13.51 11.22 -26.52
C GLY A 82 -13.90 10.97 -25.06
N GLN A 83 -15.11 11.44 -24.70
CA GLN A 83 -15.59 11.41 -23.31
C GLN A 83 -15.90 10.00 -22.80
N PHE A 84 -16.32 9.09 -23.67
CA PHE A 84 -16.82 7.76 -23.29
C PHE A 84 -15.78 6.65 -23.46
N ASN A 85 -14.59 6.97 -23.93
CA ASN A 85 -13.53 5.99 -24.13
C ASN A 85 -13.09 5.35 -22.79
N PRO A 86 -13.14 4.01 -22.64
CA PRO A 86 -12.87 3.36 -21.35
C PRO A 86 -11.46 3.60 -20.82
N VAL A 87 -10.41 3.46 -21.63
CA VAL A 87 -9.03 3.75 -21.18
C VAL A 87 -8.84 5.24 -20.88
N GLY A 88 -9.49 6.11 -21.64
CA GLY A 88 -9.54 7.55 -21.36
C GLY A 88 -10.22 7.91 -20.04
N GLN A 89 -11.19 7.12 -19.56
CA GLN A 89 -11.78 7.32 -18.23
C GLN A 89 -10.77 7.04 -17.11
N ILE A 90 -10.02 5.94 -17.20
CA ILE A 90 -8.95 5.60 -16.25
C ILE A 90 -7.90 6.71 -16.22
N MET A 91 -7.34 7.07 -17.37
CA MET A 91 -6.28 8.07 -17.46
C MET A 91 -6.71 9.46 -16.94
N ARG A 92 -7.96 9.87 -17.16
CA ARG A 92 -8.49 11.14 -16.60
C ARG A 92 -8.67 11.06 -15.10
N ARG A 93 -9.14 9.93 -14.56
CA ARG A 93 -9.20 9.73 -13.11
C ARG A 93 -7.81 9.85 -12.49
N MET A 94 -6.80 9.21 -13.09
CA MET A 94 -5.40 9.34 -12.64
C MET A 94 -4.92 10.80 -12.63
N CYS A 95 -5.20 11.57 -13.68
CA CYS A 95 -4.83 13.00 -13.72
C CYS A 95 -5.48 13.80 -12.58
N ARG A 96 -6.75 13.54 -12.26
CA ARG A 96 -7.45 14.20 -11.14
C ARG A 96 -6.84 13.81 -9.80
N GLU A 97 -6.60 12.52 -9.58
CA GLU A 97 -6.00 12.03 -8.35
C GLU A 97 -4.59 12.60 -8.14
N TYR A 98 -3.74 12.66 -9.17
CA TYR A 98 -2.42 13.28 -9.03
C TYR A 98 -2.49 14.79 -8.74
N ARG A 99 -3.46 15.50 -9.31
CA ARG A 99 -3.69 16.91 -8.94
C ARG A 99 -4.13 17.07 -7.49
N MET A 100 -4.97 16.16 -6.98
CA MET A 100 -5.34 16.12 -5.57
C MET A 100 -4.14 15.79 -4.68
N VAL A 101 -3.27 14.86 -5.08
CA VAL A 101 -2.01 14.60 -4.37
C VAL A 101 -1.14 15.85 -4.31
N VAL A 102 -1.00 16.59 -5.42
CA VAL A 102 -0.23 17.85 -5.39
C VAL A 102 -0.86 18.88 -4.44
N ARG A 103 -2.20 19.01 -4.43
CA ARG A 103 -2.90 19.88 -3.47
C ARG A 103 -2.68 19.45 -2.02
N MET A 104 -2.75 18.14 -1.73
CA MET A 104 -2.43 17.58 -0.42
C MET A 104 -1.02 18.00 0.00
N LEU A 105 -0.03 17.86 -0.88
CA LEU A 105 1.37 18.21 -0.59
C LEU A 105 1.61 19.72 -0.41
N GLU A 106 0.82 20.58 -1.06
CA GLU A 106 0.83 22.03 -0.82
C GLU A 106 0.25 22.40 0.55
N ALA A 107 -0.72 21.61 1.03
CA ALA A 107 -1.40 21.80 2.30
C ALA A 107 -0.64 21.26 3.52
N ARG A 108 0.59 20.74 3.36
CA ARG A 108 1.38 20.19 4.49
C ARG A 108 1.42 21.16 5.68
N GLY A 109 1.14 20.64 6.86
CA GLY A 109 1.07 21.40 8.10
C GLY A 109 -0.22 22.21 8.30
N THR A 110 -1.24 22.02 7.47
CA THR A 110 -2.60 22.55 7.67
C THR A 110 -3.62 21.41 7.79
N GLU A 111 -4.84 21.74 8.22
CA GLU A 111 -5.95 20.78 8.31
C GLU A 111 -6.32 20.18 6.94
N ASP A 112 -6.27 20.99 5.87
CA ASP A 112 -6.55 20.56 4.50
C ASP A 112 -5.70 19.36 4.05
N PHE A 113 -4.47 19.21 4.57
CA PHE A 113 -3.64 18.02 4.27
C PHE A 113 -4.35 16.73 4.69
N GLY A 114 -4.90 16.69 5.91
CA GLY A 114 -5.59 15.52 6.44
C GLY A 114 -6.93 15.27 5.76
N LEU A 115 -7.69 16.33 5.47
CA LEU A 115 -8.96 16.22 4.75
C LEU A 115 -8.76 15.65 3.34
N ILE A 116 -7.77 16.15 2.60
CA ILE A 116 -7.46 15.62 1.27
C ILE A 116 -6.88 14.19 1.38
N SER A 117 -6.11 13.89 2.41
CA SER A 117 -5.65 12.51 2.66
C SER A 117 -6.84 11.55 2.84
N GLN A 118 -7.85 11.95 3.61
CA GLN A 118 -9.07 11.17 3.80
C GLN A 118 -9.83 10.98 2.48
N GLU A 119 -9.92 12.00 1.65
CA GLU A 119 -10.54 11.87 0.32
C GLU A 119 -9.78 10.90 -0.59
N LEU A 120 -8.44 10.88 -0.50
CA LEU A 120 -7.59 10.04 -1.35
C LEU A 120 -7.47 8.57 -0.90
N TYR A 121 -7.44 8.33 0.42
CA TYR A 121 -7.16 6.99 0.98
C TYR A 121 -8.31 6.42 1.82
N GLY A 122 -9.32 7.22 2.13
CA GLY A 122 -10.42 6.90 3.04
C GLY A 122 -10.17 7.39 4.48
N ALA A 123 -11.18 7.18 5.32
CA ALA A 123 -11.18 7.44 6.75
C ALA A 123 -11.36 6.13 7.54
N ALA A 124 -10.92 6.08 8.80
CA ALA A 124 -11.08 4.85 9.60
C ALA A 124 -12.55 4.58 9.96
N SER A 125 -13.38 5.63 9.92
CA SER A 125 -14.84 5.56 10.05
C SER A 125 -15.58 5.08 8.78
N ASP A 126 -14.87 4.82 7.68
CA ASP A 126 -15.51 4.31 6.46
C ASP A 126 -16.05 2.90 6.69
N ALA A 127 -17.26 2.64 6.21
CA ALA A 127 -17.84 1.30 6.07
C ALA A 127 -17.93 0.92 4.58
N PHE A 128 -17.92 -0.38 4.27
CA PHE A 128 -18.07 -0.85 2.89
C PHE A 128 -19.52 -0.74 2.40
N HIS A 129 -20.49 -1.07 3.26
CA HIS A 129 -21.91 -0.92 3.02
C HIS A 129 -22.61 -0.25 4.20
N ALA A 130 -23.82 0.29 3.96
CA ALA A 130 -24.60 0.91 5.02
C ALA A 130 -24.98 -0.13 6.09
N GLY A 131 -24.57 0.14 7.33
CA GLY A 131 -24.80 -0.75 8.48
C GLY A 131 -23.71 -1.81 8.71
N ASP A 132 -22.71 -1.91 7.83
CA ASP A 132 -21.54 -2.76 8.06
C ASP A 132 -20.60 -2.14 9.10
N PRO A 133 -19.73 -2.95 9.75
CA PRO A 133 -18.65 -2.45 10.57
C PRO A 133 -17.72 -1.50 9.80
N THR A 134 -17.24 -0.46 10.48
CA THR A 134 -16.23 0.45 9.94
C THR A 134 -14.85 -0.21 9.84
N LEU A 135 -13.91 0.39 9.12
CA LEU A 135 -12.51 -0.07 9.11
C LEU A 135 -11.90 -0.09 10.51
N ALA A 136 -12.28 0.85 11.38
CA ALA A 136 -11.87 0.87 12.78
C ALA A 136 -12.42 -0.36 13.54
N ASP A 137 -13.71 -0.68 13.38
CA ASP A 137 -14.35 -1.83 14.02
C ASP A 137 -13.70 -3.15 13.57
N LEU A 138 -13.41 -3.29 12.27
CA LEU A 138 -12.73 -4.46 11.72
C LEU A 138 -11.29 -4.57 12.24
N GLY A 139 -10.60 -3.44 12.42
CA GLY A 139 -9.28 -3.39 13.04
C GLY A 139 -9.28 -3.80 14.52
N LEU A 140 -10.34 -3.45 15.26
CA LEU A 140 -10.56 -3.87 16.64
C LEU A 140 -10.83 -5.38 16.72
N MET A 141 -11.75 -5.88 15.89
CA MET A 141 -12.08 -7.31 15.84
C MET A 141 -10.83 -8.17 15.56
N LEU A 142 -10.01 -7.78 14.58
CA LEU A 142 -8.75 -8.49 14.31
C LEU A 142 -7.76 -8.38 15.48
N SER A 143 -7.72 -7.23 16.18
CA SER A 143 -6.87 -7.08 17.36
C SER A 143 -7.31 -7.99 18.51
N ASP A 144 -8.60 -8.18 18.72
CA ASP A 144 -9.13 -9.06 19.77
C ASP A 144 -8.77 -10.52 19.52
N TYR A 145 -8.87 -11.00 18.28
CA TYR A 145 -8.39 -12.34 17.92
C TYR A 145 -6.88 -12.50 18.17
N LEU A 146 -6.09 -11.47 17.87
CA LEU A 146 -4.65 -11.49 18.13
C LEU A 146 -4.33 -11.45 19.63
N ASN A 147 -5.17 -10.84 20.46
CA ASN A 147 -4.98 -10.80 21.92
C ASN A 147 -5.13 -12.19 22.55
N ASN A 148 -6.01 -13.05 22.01
CA ASN A 148 -6.22 -14.41 22.51
C ASN A 148 -5.01 -15.34 22.29
N ILE A 149 -4.11 -14.97 21.37
CA ILE A 149 -2.85 -15.69 21.12
C ILE A 149 -1.63 -14.92 21.62
N ASP A 150 -1.84 -13.73 22.21
CA ASP A 150 -0.77 -12.90 22.75
C ASP A 150 -0.20 -13.53 24.02
N GLY A 151 1.11 -13.37 24.24
CA GLY A 151 1.80 -14.00 25.38
C GLY A 151 2.10 -15.50 25.24
N ARG A 152 1.65 -16.18 24.17
CA ARG A 152 2.07 -17.55 23.85
C ARG A 152 3.57 -17.61 23.53
N GLY A 153 4.33 -18.27 24.39
CA GLY A 153 5.80 -18.32 24.30
C GLY A 153 6.34 -19.01 23.04
N ASP A 154 5.55 -19.89 22.42
CA ASP A 154 5.87 -20.59 21.17
C ASP A 154 5.65 -19.75 19.90
N LEU A 155 4.95 -18.62 20.02
CA LEU A 155 4.71 -17.66 18.92
C LEU A 155 5.61 -16.42 19.00
N LYS A 156 6.71 -16.50 19.78
CA LYS A 156 7.68 -15.40 19.89
C LYS A 156 8.34 -15.11 18.55
N ASP A 157 8.58 -13.82 18.29
CA ASP A 157 9.33 -13.37 17.13
C ASP A 157 10.75 -13.98 17.15
N GLU A 158 11.18 -14.50 16.01
CA GLU A 158 12.53 -15.01 15.83
C GLU A 158 13.56 -13.87 15.98
N PRO A 159 14.73 -14.13 16.60
CA PRO A 159 15.74 -13.12 16.77
C PRO A 159 16.21 -12.58 15.41
N LYS A 160 16.28 -11.25 15.31
CA LYS A 160 16.79 -10.55 14.13
C LYS A 160 18.32 -10.64 14.09
N ASN A 161 18.83 -11.65 13.39
CA ASN A 161 20.26 -12.00 13.33
C ASN A 161 20.91 -11.74 11.96
N LEU A 162 20.17 -11.18 11.00
CA LEU A 162 20.66 -10.79 9.68
C LEU A 162 20.86 -9.28 9.62
N THR A 163 22.03 -8.86 9.17
CA THR A 163 22.32 -7.46 8.81
C THR A 163 21.57 -7.06 7.55
N ALA A 164 21.44 -5.75 7.30
CA ALA A 164 20.88 -5.22 6.06
C ALA A 164 21.59 -5.78 4.82
N LYS A 165 22.93 -5.79 4.80
CA LYS A 165 23.73 -6.41 3.73
C LYS A 165 23.37 -7.87 3.47
N GLN A 166 23.26 -8.70 4.51
CA GLN A 166 22.88 -10.10 4.34
C GLN A 166 21.44 -10.24 3.81
N ALA A 167 20.52 -9.40 4.29
CA ALA A 167 19.15 -9.37 3.80
C ALA A 167 19.09 -8.98 2.31
N VAL A 168 19.88 -7.97 1.89
CA VAL A 168 20.04 -7.57 0.50
C VAL A 168 20.52 -8.74 -0.37
N ASP A 169 21.59 -9.43 0.04
CA ASP A 169 22.14 -10.55 -0.71
C ASP A 169 21.13 -11.70 -0.88
N ILE A 170 20.37 -12.01 0.17
CA ILE A 170 19.33 -13.05 0.13
C ILE A 170 18.18 -12.62 -0.78
N LEU A 171 17.69 -11.40 -0.61
CA LEU A 171 16.55 -10.88 -1.34
C LEU A 171 16.87 -10.73 -2.83
N GLN A 172 18.03 -10.18 -3.18
CA GLN A 172 18.48 -10.07 -4.58
C GLN A 172 18.51 -11.43 -5.27
N ARG A 173 19.09 -12.45 -4.62
CA ARG A 173 19.18 -13.80 -5.17
C ARG A 173 17.80 -14.40 -5.46
N ARG A 174 16.86 -14.27 -4.53
CA ARG A 174 15.49 -14.79 -4.69
C ARG A 174 14.74 -14.07 -5.80
N LEU A 175 14.85 -12.74 -5.86
CA LEU A 175 14.20 -11.95 -6.90
C LEU A 175 14.78 -12.23 -8.29
N ASN A 176 16.09 -12.47 -8.41
CA ASN A 176 16.69 -12.87 -9.69
C ASN A 176 16.09 -14.16 -10.25
N THR A 177 15.74 -15.13 -9.39
CA THR A 177 15.06 -16.37 -9.82
C THR A 177 13.67 -16.10 -10.40
N VAL A 178 12.97 -15.07 -9.90
CA VAL A 178 11.60 -14.75 -10.32
C VAL A 178 11.59 -13.86 -11.57
N PHE A 179 12.45 -12.84 -11.60
CA PHE A 179 12.41 -11.78 -12.60
C PHE A 179 13.44 -11.94 -13.72
N GLY A 180 14.40 -12.83 -13.54
CA GLY A 180 15.54 -13.08 -14.42
C GLY A 180 16.85 -12.52 -13.85
N GLU A 181 17.97 -13.09 -14.28
CA GLU A 181 19.32 -12.69 -13.88
C GLU A 181 19.92 -11.58 -14.75
N ALA A 182 19.19 -11.11 -15.77
CA ALA A 182 19.65 -10.03 -16.63
C ALA A 182 19.92 -8.78 -15.77
N GLU A 183 21.17 -8.28 -15.87
CA GLU A 183 21.65 -7.14 -15.11
C GLU A 183 20.71 -5.94 -15.29
N GLY A 184 20.27 -5.36 -14.16
CA GLY A 184 19.37 -4.21 -14.16
C GLY A 184 17.87 -4.52 -14.12
N THR A 185 17.44 -5.79 -14.12
CA THR A 185 16.01 -6.11 -14.03
C THR A 185 15.41 -5.69 -12.68
N ILE A 186 16.08 -6.05 -11.57
CA ILE A 186 15.77 -5.57 -10.22
C ILE A 186 17.06 -5.34 -9.45
N ARG A 187 17.13 -4.25 -8.69
CA ARG A 187 18.26 -3.92 -7.81
C ARG A 187 17.81 -3.87 -6.35
N VAL A 188 18.46 -4.63 -5.49
CA VAL A 188 18.27 -4.55 -4.04
C VAL A 188 19.53 -3.93 -3.45
N PHE A 189 19.39 -2.87 -2.66
CA PHE A 189 20.54 -2.18 -2.07
C PHE A 189 20.20 -1.50 -0.74
N GLU A 190 21.23 -1.22 0.03
CA GLU A 190 21.10 -0.52 1.32
C GLU A 190 20.83 0.98 1.10
N SER A 191 19.96 1.59 1.91
CA SER A 191 19.69 3.02 1.87
C SER A 191 19.57 3.58 3.28
N ASP A 192 20.24 4.72 3.47
CA ASP A 192 19.98 5.60 4.60
C ASP A 192 18.78 6.50 4.30
N GLY A 193 18.04 6.90 5.33
CA GLY A 193 16.98 7.91 5.21
C GLY A 193 15.58 7.41 4.80
N ILE A 194 15.31 6.10 4.85
CA ILE A 194 13.94 5.55 4.79
C ILE A 194 13.43 5.22 6.20
N VAL A 195 12.15 5.51 6.46
CA VAL A 195 11.51 5.28 7.78
C VAL A 195 11.09 3.82 7.97
N ALA A 196 10.77 3.13 6.87
CA ALA A 196 10.39 1.72 6.87
C ALA A 196 11.65 0.82 6.79
N ASP A 197 11.51 -0.46 7.17
CA ASP A 197 12.59 -1.43 7.06
C ASP A 197 13.05 -1.66 5.61
N ALA A 198 12.13 -1.50 4.66
CA ALA A 198 12.43 -1.45 3.23
C ALA A 198 11.41 -0.57 2.50
N ALA A 199 11.73 -0.21 1.24
CA ALA A 199 10.81 0.47 0.33
C ALA A 199 11.08 0.07 -1.13
N ALA A 200 10.03 -0.30 -1.87
CA ALA A 200 10.10 -0.53 -3.30
C ALA A 200 10.09 0.77 -4.13
N GLY A 201 10.89 0.77 -5.19
CA GLY A 201 10.89 1.74 -6.28
C GLY A 201 10.36 1.13 -7.59
N ALA A 202 10.76 1.71 -8.73
CA ALA A 202 10.31 1.23 -10.04
C ALA A 202 10.91 -0.15 -10.40
N ASP A 203 12.20 -0.29 -10.15
CA ASP A 203 13.04 -1.45 -10.50
C ASP A 203 13.96 -1.83 -9.31
N TYR A 204 13.64 -1.37 -8.10
CA TYR A 204 14.52 -1.57 -6.95
C TYR A 204 13.80 -1.77 -5.63
N ILE A 205 14.50 -2.35 -4.66
CA ILE A 205 14.12 -2.38 -3.25
C ILE A 205 15.26 -1.79 -2.43
N LYS A 206 14.96 -0.74 -1.67
CA LYS A 206 15.88 -0.17 -0.68
C LYS A 206 15.67 -0.88 0.64
N VAL A 207 16.73 -1.43 1.22
CA VAL A 207 16.74 -2.00 2.57
C VAL A 207 17.39 -0.99 3.51
N ARG A 208 16.78 -0.74 4.66
CA ARG A 208 17.31 0.24 5.61
C ARG A 208 18.62 -0.26 6.23
N ALA A 209 19.69 0.52 6.10
CA ALA A 209 21.04 0.05 6.40
C ALA A 209 21.26 -0.32 7.89
N ASP A 210 20.60 0.41 8.81
CA ASP A 210 20.72 0.18 10.25
C ASP A 210 19.72 -0.86 10.80
N ALA A 211 18.91 -1.48 9.93
CA ALA A 211 17.91 -2.46 10.34
C ALA A 211 18.49 -3.87 10.45
N MET A 212 17.99 -4.61 11.44
CA MET A 212 18.25 -6.04 11.62
C MET A 212 17.01 -6.84 11.21
N PHE A 213 17.24 -7.97 10.55
CA PHE A 213 16.22 -8.83 9.96
C PHE A 213 16.37 -10.27 10.47
N ASN A 214 15.32 -11.05 10.36
CA ASN A 214 15.38 -12.51 10.41
C ASN A 214 14.91 -13.09 9.06
N SER A 215 14.95 -14.41 8.90
CA SER A 215 14.53 -15.08 7.66
C SER A 215 13.08 -14.79 7.29
N ARG A 216 12.20 -14.63 8.30
CA ARG A 216 10.79 -14.30 8.14
C ARG A 216 10.59 -12.89 7.60
N ASP A 217 11.33 -11.90 8.12
CA ASP A 217 11.30 -10.53 7.64
C ASP A 217 11.72 -10.46 6.16
N VAL A 218 12.80 -11.16 5.79
CA VAL A 218 13.27 -11.21 4.39
C VAL A 218 12.23 -11.86 3.48
N ARG A 219 11.54 -12.92 3.95
CA ARG A 219 10.44 -13.54 3.20
C ARG A 219 9.24 -12.60 3.04
N ALA A 220 8.88 -11.84 4.07
CA ALA A 220 7.83 -10.84 3.99
C ALA A 220 8.18 -9.74 2.98
N LEU A 221 9.44 -9.26 2.96
CA LEU A 221 9.91 -8.29 1.98
C LEU A 221 9.88 -8.83 0.54
N GLU A 222 10.33 -10.07 0.34
CA GLU A 222 10.27 -10.75 -0.94
C GLU A 222 8.85 -10.77 -1.51
N VAL A 223 7.88 -11.17 -0.68
CA VAL A 223 6.48 -11.29 -1.10
C VAL A 223 5.82 -9.93 -1.29
N HIS A 224 5.95 -9.03 -0.31
CA HIS A 224 5.28 -7.74 -0.30
C HIS A 224 5.90 -6.74 -1.28
N GLU A 225 7.18 -6.44 -1.10
CA GLU A 225 7.88 -5.43 -1.90
C GLU A 225 8.28 -6.00 -3.27
N GLY A 226 8.76 -7.26 -3.31
CA GLY A 226 9.24 -7.89 -4.55
C GLY A 226 8.11 -8.36 -5.47
N LEU A 227 7.35 -9.37 -5.03
CA LEU A 227 6.37 -10.06 -5.90
C LEU A 227 5.15 -9.20 -6.22
N VAL A 228 4.76 -8.29 -5.33
CA VAL A 228 3.66 -7.35 -5.58
C VAL A 228 4.18 -6.01 -6.05
N HIS A 229 4.83 -5.19 -5.20
CA HIS A 229 5.11 -3.81 -5.58
C HIS A 229 6.06 -3.68 -6.79
N VAL A 230 7.20 -4.37 -6.79
CA VAL A 230 8.11 -4.35 -7.94
C VAL A 230 7.53 -5.15 -9.10
N GLY A 231 6.99 -6.34 -8.85
CA GLY A 231 6.43 -7.20 -9.90
C GLY A 231 5.33 -6.54 -10.73
N THR A 232 4.37 -5.87 -10.08
CA THR A 232 3.35 -5.11 -10.80
C THR A 232 3.90 -3.88 -11.49
N THR A 233 4.92 -3.22 -10.93
CA THR A 233 5.57 -2.10 -11.63
C THR A 233 6.26 -2.56 -12.90
N LEU A 234 6.99 -3.68 -12.85
CA LEU A 234 7.64 -4.26 -14.02
C LEU A 234 6.62 -4.71 -15.09
N ASN A 235 5.49 -5.30 -14.68
CA ASN A 235 4.41 -5.61 -15.62
C ASN A 235 3.85 -4.34 -16.27
N GLY A 236 3.62 -3.28 -15.49
CA GLY A 236 3.17 -1.98 -16.00
C GLY A 236 4.17 -1.34 -16.97
N LEU A 237 5.47 -1.45 -16.70
CA LEU A 237 6.55 -0.98 -17.59
C LEU A 237 6.66 -1.79 -18.87
N ASN A 238 6.28 -3.07 -18.84
CA ASN A 238 6.24 -3.94 -20.00
C ASN A 238 4.98 -3.78 -20.86
N GLN A 239 4.03 -2.93 -20.46
CA GLN A 239 2.83 -2.67 -21.25
C GLN A 239 3.20 -1.89 -22.52
N PRO A 240 2.89 -2.41 -23.72
CA PRO A 240 3.31 -1.77 -24.97
C PRO A 240 2.55 -0.46 -25.22
N ILE A 241 1.30 -0.37 -24.76
CA ILE A 241 0.39 0.76 -25.04
C ILE A 241 0.04 1.49 -23.74
N CYS A 242 -0.57 0.80 -22.77
CA CYS A 242 -1.03 1.38 -21.51
C CYS A 242 0.09 1.54 -20.46
N THR A 243 1.15 2.28 -20.77
CA THR A 243 2.31 2.52 -19.88
C THR A 243 1.98 3.17 -18.54
N PHE A 244 0.83 3.85 -18.41
CA PHE A 244 0.35 4.47 -17.18
C PHE A 244 0.18 3.44 -16.05
N LEU A 245 -0.03 2.17 -16.40
CA LEU A 245 -0.07 1.04 -15.47
C LEU A 245 1.24 0.84 -14.71
N ALA A 246 2.35 1.47 -15.11
CA ALA A 246 3.58 1.49 -14.31
C ALA A 246 3.51 2.43 -13.08
N LYS A 247 2.48 3.29 -13.00
CA LYS A 247 2.37 4.32 -11.96
C LYS A 247 1.13 4.11 -11.12
N GLY A 248 1.31 4.10 -9.80
CA GLY A 248 0.22 3.89 -8.85
C GLY A 248 -0.36 5.20 -8.35
N PRO A 249 -1.53 5.64 -8.84
CA PRO A 249 -2.26 6.74 -8.21
C PRO A 249 -2.85 6.26 -6.85
N PRO A 250 -3.34 7.17 -6.00
CA PRO A 250 -3.97 6.83 -4.71
C PRO A 250 -4.98 5.68 -4.77
N SER A 251 -5.88 5.66 -5.76
CA SER A 251 -6.87 4.57 -5.92
C SER A 251 -6.22 3.19 -6.05
N SER A 252 -5.19 3.06 -6.89
CA SER A 252 -4.44 1.81 -7.03
C SER A 252 -3.68 1.42 -5.76
N THR A 253 -3.32 2.38 -4.89
CA THR A 253 -2.59 2.08 -3.64
C THR A 253 -3.41 1.14 -2.77
N VAL A 254 -4.73 1.35 -2.66
CA VAL A 254 -5.62 0.44 -1.91
C VAL A 254 -5.56 -0.98 -2.46
N THR A 255 -5.66 -1.14 -3.79
CA THR A 255 -5.58 -2.47 -4.43
C THR A 255 -4.20 -3.11 -4.24
N GLN A 256 -3.11 -2.35 -4.39
CA GLN A 256 -1.74 -2.86 -4.31
C GLN A 256 -1.36 -3.27 -2.89
N GLU A 257 -1.65 -2.42 -1.88
CA GLU A 257 -1.38 -2.77 -0.48
C GLU A 257 -2.26 -3.97 -0.06
N GLY A 258 -3.51 -4.02 -0.52
CA GLY A 258 -4.40 -5.16 -0.28
C GLY A 258 -3.89 -6.47 -0.87
N LEU A 259 -3.44 -6.42 -2.13
CA LEU A 259 -2.83 -7.56 -2.82
C LEU A 259 -1.54 -8.01 -2.12
N ALA A 260 -0.75 -7.08 -1.61
CA ALA A 260 0.48 -7.37 -0.86
C ALA A 260 0.18 -8.05 0.48
N ILE A 261 -0.82 -7.60 1.24
CA ILE A 261 -1.24 -8.28 2.48
C ILE A 261 -1.85 -9.65 2.19
N LEU A 262 -2.69 -9.78 1.17
CA LEU A 262 -3.23 -11.08 0.77
C LEU A 262 -2.10 -12.05 0.43
N MET A 263 -1.12 -11.59 -0.35
CA MET A 263 0.07 -12.36 -0.70
C MET A 263 0.89 -12.77 0.53
N GLU A 264 1.10 -11.87 1.51
CA GLU A 264 1.75 -12.23 2.78
C GLU A 264 1.01 -13.38 3.49
N VAL A 265 -0.33 -13.36 3.51
CA VAL A 265 -1.16 -14.38 4.17
C VAL A 265 -1.09 -15.72 3.43
N ILE A 266 -1.38 -15.74 2.13
CA ILE A 266 -1.47 -17.00 1.36
C ILE A 266 -0.10 -17.64 1.09
N ALA A 267 0.98 -16.84 1.13
CA ALA A 267 2.34 -17.34 1.05
C ALA A 267 2.92 -17.73 2.43
N PHE A 268 2.11 -17.67 3.49
CA PHE A 268 2.51 -17.93 4.88
C PHE A 268 3.74 -17.12 5.33
N ALA A 269 3.82 -15.88 4.85
CA ALA A 269 4.87 -14.92 5.17
C ALA A 269 4.43 -13.87 6.20
N SER A 270 3.14 -13.82 6.55
CA SER A 270 2.60 -12.98 7.63
C SER A 270 2.58 -13.73 8.97
N TYR A 271 2.69 -12.99 10.07
CA TYR A 271 2.74 -13.51 11.44
C TYR A 271 1.90 -12.63 12.38
N PRO A 272 1.50 -13.12 13.57
CA PRO A 272 0.67 -12.34 14.51
C PRO A 272 1.22 -10.95 14.82
N SER A 273 2.53 -10.81 15.06
CA SER A 273 3.19 -9.52 15.31
C SER A 273 3.10 -8.57 14.10
N ARG A 274 3.16 -9.11 12.87
CA ARG A 274 2.97 -8.36 11.62
C ARG A 274 1.52 -7.88 11.48
N LEU A 275 0.53 -8.74 11.73
CA LEU A 275 -0.89 -8.35 11.70
C LEU A 275 -1.21 -7.30 12.78
N ARG A 276 -0.67 -7.44 13.99
CA ARG A 276 -0.82 -6.47 15.08
C ARG A 276 -0.27 -5.10 14.70
N LYS A 277 0.86 -5.04 13.98
CA LYS A 277 1.39 -3.76 13.46
C LYS A 277 0.41 -3.11 12.47
N LEU A 278 -0.28 -3.88 11.63
CA LEU A 278 -1.26 -3.34 10.68
C LEU A 278 -2.52 -2.84 11.41
N THR A 279 -3.06 -3.62 12.34
CA THR A 279 -4.25 -3.20 13.11
C THR A 279 -3.97 -1.97 13.98
N ASN A 280 -2.80 -1.90 14.62
CA ASN A 280 -2.41 -0.74 15.41
C ASN A 280 -2.26 0.53 14.57
N ARG A 281 -1.92 0.43 13.28
CA ARG A 281 -1.90 1.59 12.37
C ARG A 281 -3.31 2.13 12.12
N THR A 282 -4.26 1.25 11.83
CA THR A 282 -5.68 1.63 11.66
C THR A 282 -6.23 2.28 12.94
N ARG A 283 -5.95 1.67 14.10
CA ARG A 283 -6.37 2.20 15.41
C ARG A 283 -5.76 3.57 15.69
N ALA A 284 -4.47 3.74 15.42
CA ALA A 284 -3.79 5.02 15.63
C ALA A 284 -4.37 6.13 14.74
N ILE A 285 -4.70 5.84 13.48
CA ILE A 285 -5.38 6.80 12.60
C ILE A 285 -6.77 7.16 13.16
N HIS A 286 -7.56 6.14 13.56
CA HIS A 286 -8.86 6.36 14.16
C HIS A 286 -8.80 7.23 15.42
N MET A 287 -7.80 7.03 16.29
CA MET A 287 -7.58 7.87 17.46
C MET A 287 -7.43 9.35 17.09
N VAL A 288 -6.64 9.67 16.06
CA VAL A 288 -6.44 11.06 15.61
C VAL A 288 -7.71 11.62 14.99
N GLU A 289 -8.48 10.82 14.23
CA GLU A 289 -9.80 11.22 13.73
C GLU A 289 -10.79 11.53 14.88
N GLN A 290 -10.60 10.92 16.05
CA GLN A 290 -11.35 11.23 17.29
C GLN A 290 -10.72 12.35 18.14
N GLY A 291 -9.72 13.06 17.61
CA GLY A 291 -9.09 14.21 18.25
C GLY A 291 -7.85 13.90 19.10
N ALA A 292 -7.27 12.70 18.98
CA ALA A 292 -6.01 12.40 19.67
C ALA A 292 -4.82 13.13 19.04
N ASP A 293 -3.91 13.64 19.89
CA ASP A 293 -2.66 14.24 19.47
C ASP A 293 -1.52 13.21 19.33
N PHE A 294 -0.35 13.68 18.89
CA PHE A 294 0.85 12.87 18.72
C PHE A 294 1.26 12.15 20.00
N MET A 295 1.18 12.81 21.14
CA MET A 295 1.62 12.24 22.42
C MET A 295 0.69 11.10 22.83
N GLN A 296 -0.62 11.25 22.65
CA GLN A 296 -1.58 10.19 22.92
C GLN A 296 -1.39 8.98 22.00
N VAL A 297 -1.10 9.19 20.72
CA VAL A 297 -0.78 8.09 19.78
C VAL A 297 0.56 7.44 20.14
N TYR A 298 1.57 8.22 20.51
CA TYR A 298 2.85 7.72 20.99
C TYR A 298 2.69 6.85 22.24
N GLU A 299 1.93 7.31 23.23
CA GLU A 299 1.65 6.56 24.46
C GLU A 299 0.82 5.30 24.19
N PHE A 300 -0.10 5.35 23.22
CA PHE A 300 -0.77 4.14 22.74
C PHE A 300 0.24 3.08 22.28
N PHE A 301 1.22 3.44 21.43
CA PHE A 301 2.26 2.49 21.01
C PHE A 301 3.17 2.06 22.17
N ARG A 302 3.48 2.93 23.13
CA ARG A 302 4.20 2.54 24.36
C ARG A 302 3.42 1.50 25.17
N GLY A 303 2.11 1.68 25.32
CA GLY A 303 1.21 0.72 25.97
C GLY A 303 1.08 -0.61 25.24
N GLN A 304 1.37 -0.65 23.93
CA GLN A 304 1.49 -1.87 23.14
C GLN A 304 2.86 -2.55 23.25
N GLY A 305 3.77 -2.06 24.11
CA GLY A 305 5.08 -2.65 24.37
C GLY A 305 6.19 -2.25 23.40
N PHE A 306 5.96 -1.27 22.51
CA PHE A 306 6.98 -0.77 21.60
C PHE A 306 7.97 0.15 22.32
N GLU A 307 9.27 0.03 22.00
CA GLU A 307 10.32 0.92 22.51
C GLU A 307 10.14 2.38 22.05
N ILE A 308 10.71 3.34 22.80
CA ILE A 308 10.57 4.80 22.53
C ILE A 308 10.76 5.14 21.05
N GLY A 309 11.86 4.66 20.45
CA GLY A 309 12.17 4.93 19.05
C GLY A 309 11.16 4.30 18.07
N GLN A 310 10.61 3.13 18.39
CA GLN A 310 9.59 2.47 17.56
C GLN A 310 8.23 3.13 17.73
N SER A 311 7.84 3.51 18.95
CA SER A 311 6.60 4.26 19.22
C SER A 311 6.61 5.62 18.52
N TYR A 312 7.73 6.34 18.55
CA TYR A 312 7.90 7.57 17.76
C TYR A 312 7.72 7.30 16.26
N SER A 313 8.39 6.28 15.71
CA SER A 313 8.29 5.97 14.28
C SER A 313 6.86 5.60 13.88
N ASN A 314 6.11 4.89 14.73
CA ASN A 314 4.72 4.56 14.44
C ASN A 314 3.80 5.79 14.56
N ALA A 315 3.96 6.63 15.60
CA ALA A 315 3.17 7.86 15.75
C ALA A 315 3.46 8.86 14.62
N SER A 316 4.73 9.08 14.28
CA SER A 316 5.11 9.98 13.17
C SER A 316 4.61 9.50 11.81
N ARG A 317 4.39 8.19 11.59
CA ARG A 317 3.73 7.72 10.36
C ARG A 317 2.29 8.20 10.22
N VAL A 318 1.59 8.41 11.33
CA VAL A 318 0.22 8.93 11.36
C VAL A 318 0.20 10.44 11.14
N PHE A 319 1.20 11.18 11.66
CA PHE A 319 1.23 12.64 11.60
C PHE A 319 2.14 13.23 10.50
N ARG A 320 2.94 12.44 9.79
CA ARG A 320 3.81 12.95 8.70
C ARG A 320 2.99 13.70 7.65
N GLY A 321 3.47 14.89 7.26
CA GLY A 321 2.76 15.84 6.40
C GLY A 321 1.77 16.74 7.14
N SER A 322 1.48 16.44 8.41
CA SER A 322 0.66 17.22 9.34
C SER A 322 1.51 17.77 10.49
N VAL A 323 0.86 18.42 11.46
CA VAL A 323 1.46 18.88 12.73
C VAL A 323 1.05 17.93 13.87
N PRO A 324 1.74 17.88 15.03
CA PRO A 324 1.48 16.93 16.12
C PRO A 324 0.05 16.94 16.69
N ASN A 325 -0.71 18.00 16.47
CA ASN A 325 -2.11 18.15 16.88
C ASN A 325 -3.06 18.33 15.68
N GLY A 326 -2.61 17.98 14.47
CA GLY A 326 -3.39 18.08 13.24
C GLY A 326 -4.09 16.78 12.86
N LEU A 327 -4.74 16.77 11.70
CA LEU A 327 -5.41 15.58 11.15
C LEU A 327 -4.40 14.54 10.62
N PRO A 328 -4.79 13.25 10.51
CA PRO A 328 -3.86 12.18 10.18
C PRO A 328 -3.58 12.06 8.68
N PHE A 329 -2.42 11.50 8.35
CA PHE A 329 -2.13 10.93 7.04
C PHE A 329 -2.68 9.50 6.95
N THR A 330 -3.80 9.35 6.27
CA THR A 330 -4.63 8.14 6.26
C THR A 330 -4.18 7.05 5.28
N LYS A 331 -3.04 7.21 4.57
CA LYS A 331 -2.56 6.20 3.60
C LYS A 331 -2.52 4.78 4.16
N ASP A 332 -2.11 4.60 5.43
CA ASP A 332 -1.97 3.27 6.04
C ASP A 332 -3.32 2.56 6.27
N LEU A 333 -4.47 3.19 6.04
CA LEU A 333 -5.77 2.49 5.95
C LEU A 333 -5.87 1.57 4.73
N SER A 334 -5.10 1.87 3.67
CA SER A 334 -5.08 1.12 2.41
C SER A 334 -4.76 -0.36 2.59
N TYR A 335 -4.00 -0.74 3.63
CA TYR A 335 -3.63 -2.13 3.89
C TYR A 335 -4.86 -3.00 4.22
N LEU A 336 -5.58 -2.66 5.29
CA LEU A 336 -6.74 -3.44 5.75
C LEU A 336 -7.90 -3.29 4.76
N LYS A 337 -8.19 -2.05 4.32
CA LYS A 337 -9.23 -1.78 3.33
C LYS A 337 -9.00 -2.57 2.05
N GLY A 338 -7.78 -2.50 1.52
CA GLY A 338 -7.37 -3.20 0.32
C GLY A 338 -7.47 -4.71 0.44
N PHE A 339 -6.99 -5.27 1.57
CA PHE A 339 -7.03 -6.72 1.79
C PHE A 339 -8.46 -7.25 1.68
N ILE A 340 -9.40 -6.60 2.36
CA ILE A 340 -10.82 -6.97 2.35
C ILE A 340 -11.39 -6.88 0.92
N MET A 341 -11.12 -5.77 0.21
CA MET A 341 -11.62 -5.56 -1.15
C MET A 341 -11.09 -6.61 -2.13
N VAL A 342 -9.78 -6.85 -2.13
CA VAL A 342 -9.13 -7.80 -3.04
C VAL A 342 -9.58 -9.23 -2.75
N TYR A 343 -9.64 -9.60 -1.47
CA TYR A 343 -10.11 -10.92 -1.05
C TYR A 343 -11.55 -11.20 -1.50
N ASN A 344 -12.47 -10.26 -1.23
CA ASN A 344 -13.87 -10.38 -1.65
C ASN A 344 -14.03 -10.41 -3.17
N TYR A 345 -13.22 -9.63 -3.90
CA TYR A 345 -13.20 -9.69 -5.36
C TYR A 345 -12.79 -11.07 -5.87
N ILE A 346 -11.73 -11.67 -5.32
CA ILE A 346 -11.29 -12.99 -5.77
C ILE A 346 -12.32 -14.06 -5.40
N GLN A 347 -12.88 -14.03 -4.18
CA GLN A 347 -13.96 -14.94 -3.80
C GLN A 347 -15.14 -14.85 -4.79
N LEU A 348 -15.56 -13.63 -5.14
CA LEU A 348 -16.66 -13.42 -6.08
C LEU A 348 -16.29 -13.87 -7.50
N ALA A 349 -15.06 -13.63 -7.94
CA ALA A 349 -14.56 -14.09 -9.24
C ALA A 349 -14.64 -15.62 -9.33
N VAL A 350 -14.19 -16.35 -8.29
CA VAL A 350 -14.30 -17.81 -8.21
C VAL A 350 -15.76 -18.25 -8.22
N LYS A 351 -16.61 -17.65 -7.37
CA LYS A 351 -18.06 -17.97 -7.29
C LYS A 351 -18.79 -17.75 -8.62
N LYS A 352 -18.36 -16.78 -9.43
CA LYS A 352 -18.95 -16.46 -10.73
C LYS A 352 -18.26 -17.17 -11.90
N GLY A 353 -17.25 -18.03 -11.64
CA GLY A 353 -16.49 -18.73 -12.68
C GLY A 353 -15.63 -17.82 -13.56
N LYS A 354 -15.24 -16.64 -13.04
CA LYS A 354 -14.48 -15.59 -13.74
C LYS A 354 -13.00 -15.60 -13.37
N LEU A 355 -12.40 -16.79 -13.34
CA LEU A 355 -11.04 -17.01 -12.85
C LEU A 355 -9.98 -16.28 -13.68
N GLU A 356 -10.24 -16.11 -14.97
CA GLU A 356 -9.35 -15.46 -15.93
C GLU A 356 -9.05 -14.00 -15.58
N GLN A 357 -9.88 -13.36 -14.75
CA GLN A 357 -9.70 -11.97 -14.35
C GLN A 357 -8.75 -11.80 -13.16
N ILE A 358 -8.55 -12.85 -12.36
CA ILE A 358 -7.75 -12.77 -11.15
C ILE A 358 -6.29 -12.41 -11.47
N PRO A 359 -5.60 -13.05 -12.45
CA PRO A 359 -4.24 -12.66 -12.82
C PRO A 359 -4.12 -11.20 -13.27
N LEU A 360 -5.19 -10.60 -13.83
CA LEU A 360 -5.15 -9.23 -14.33
C LEU A 360 -4.87 -8.20 -13.23
N LEU A 361 -5.08 -8.53 -11.95
CA LEU A 361 -4.65 -7.70 -10.81
C LEU A 361 -3.14 -7.37 -10.88
N PHE A 362 -2.35 -8.22 -11.54
CA PHE A 362 -0.91 -8.07 -11.69
C PHE A 362 -0.47 -7.38 -12.99
N CYS A 363 -1.37 -6.99 -13.91
CA CYS A 363 -0.99 -6.31 -15.17
C CYS A 363 -0.21 -5.00 -14.97
N GLY A 364 -0.32 -4.41 -13.77
CA GLY A 364 0.29 -3.14 -13.40
C GLY A 364 -0.18 -2.67 -12.04
N LYS A 365 -0.07 -1.36 -11.81
CA LYS A 365 -0.71 -0.64 -10.70
C LYS A 365 -2.20 -0.46 -10.97
N THR A 366 -2.91 -1.58 -10.91
CA THR A 366 -4.35 -1.67 -11.20
C THR A 366 -5.19 -1.13 -10.04
N THR A 367 -6.42 -0.72 -10.38
CA THR A 367 -7.46 -0.30 -9.44
C THR A 367 -8.61 -1.29 -9.56
N LEU A 368 -9.14 -1.78 -8.44
CA LEU A 368 -10.14 -2.85 -8.43
C LEU A 368 -11.43 -2.50 -9.20
N GLU A 369 -11.84 -1.23 -9.13
CA GLU A 369 -13.00 -0.69 -9.82
C GLU A 369 -12.86 -0.75 -11.36
N ASP A 370 -11.63 -0.79 -11.87
CA ASP A 370 -11.34 -0.84 -13.30
C ASP A 370 -11.26 -2.26 -13.85
N MET A 371 -11.38 -3.31 -13.03
CA MET A 371 -11.10 -4.68 -13.48
C MET A 371 -11.94 -5.13 -14.67
N ARG A 372 -13.19 -4.63 -14.77
CA ARG A 372 -14.04 -4.86 -15.95
C ARG A 372 -13.43 -4.21 -17.20
N THR A 373 -13.03 -2.94 -17.10
CA THR A 373 -12.42 -2.21 -18.21
C THR A 373 -11.07 -2.83 -18.57
N LEU A 374 -10.23 -3.17 -17.58
CA LEU A 374 -8.94 -3.79 -17.79
C LEU A 374 -9.05 -5.10 -18.59
N ARG A 375 -10.04 -5.94 -18.28
CA ARG A 375 -10.34 -7.14 -19.08
C ARG A 375 -10.66 -6.79 -20.53
N GLN A 376 -11.48 -5.77 -20.78
CA GLN A 376 -11.80 -5.34 -22.15
C GLN A 376 -10.54 -4.86 -22.87
N LEU A 377 -9.67 -4.10 -22.20
CA LEU A 377 -8.41 -3.63 -22.77
C LEU A 377 -7.47 -4.81 -23.11
N VAL A 378 -7.50 -5.90 -22.34
CA VAL A 378 -6.77 -7.13 -22.69
C VAL A 378 -7.36 -7.81 -23.91
N GLU A 379 -8.69 -7.96 -23.97
CA GLU A 379 -9.40 -8.52 -25.13
C GLU A 379 -9.17 -7.71 -26.42
N GLU A 380 -9.01 -6.39 -26.30
CA GLU A 380 -8.70 -5.46 -27.40
C GLU A 380 -7.20 -5.39 -27.76
N GLY A 381 -6.32 -6.08 -27.01
CA GLY A 381 -4.88 -6.03 -27.22
C GLY A 381 -4.23 -4.69 -26.85
N LEU A 382 -4.90 -3.86 -26.05
CA LEU A 382 -4.37 -2.61 -25.49
C LEU A 382 -3.55 -2.83 -24.21
N VAL A 383 -3.80 -3.94 -23.51
CA VAL A 383 -3.09 -4.36 -22.31
C VAL A 383 -2.65 -5.80 -22.50
N GLU A 384 -1.39 -6.07 -22.22
CA GLU A 384 -0.86 -7.43 -22.21
C GLU A 384 -1.12 -8.10 -20.84
N PRO A 385 -1.40 -9.42 -20.80
CA PRO A 385 -1.43 -10.18 -19.56
C PRO A 385 -0.13 -10.02 -18.76
N PRO A 386 -0.16 -10.22 -17.42
CA PRO A 386 1.03 -10.02 -16.59
C PRO A 386 2.13 -11.02 -16.96
N LYS A 387 3.33 -10.52 -17.27
CA LYS A 387 4.51 -11.36 -17.49
C LYS A 387 4.97 -12.02 -16.19
N TYR A 388 5.05 -11.21 -15.13
CA TYR A 388 5.45 -11.64 -13.80
C TYR A 388 4.23 -11.89 -12.93
N LEU A 389 3.95 -13.16 -12.63
CA LEU A 389 2.86 -13.57 -11.78
C LEU A 389 3.40 -14.41 -10.61
N PRO A 390 3.01 -14.14 -9.34
CA PRO A 390 3.41 -14.99 -8.22
C PRO A 390 2.85 -16.40 -8.35
N GLU A 391 3.55 -17.41 -7.82
CA GLU A 391 3.17 -18.83 -7.94
C GLU A 391 1.74 -19.11 -7.46
N GLN A 392 1.33 -18.46 -6.38
CA GLN A 392 -0.01 -18.57 -5.78
C GLN A 392 -1.14 -18.14 -6.73
N PHE A 393 -0.81 -17.33 -7.74
CA PHE A 393 -1.75 -16.85 -8.76
C PHE A 393 -1.53 -17.52 -10.13
N ARG A 394 -0.45 -18.29 -10.31
CA ARG A 394 -0.20 -19.05 -11.55
C ARG A 394 -1.09 -20.29 -11.67
N ASP A 395 -1.27 -21.02 -10.56
CA ASP A 395 -2.17 -22.18 -10.53
C ASP A 395 -3.57 -21.78 -10.06
N LEU A 396 -4.42 -21.41 -11.03
CA LEU A 396 -5.81 -21.06 -10.75
C LEU A 396 -6.62 -22.24 -10.20
N ASN A 397 -6.20 -23.50 -10.40
CA ASN A 397 -6.90 -24.65 -9.81
C ASN A 397 -6.69 -24.67 -8.30
N ALA A 398 -5.43 -24.53 -7.85
CA ALA A 398 -5.09 -24.47 -6.44
C ALA A 398 -5.75 -23.26 -5.75
N LEU A 399 -5.70 -22.09 -6.38
CA LEU A 399 -6.36 -20.88 -5.86
C LEU A 399 -7.88 -21.07 -5.75
N SER A 400 -8.51 -21.64 -6.78
CA SER A 400 -9.95 -21.89 -6.77
C SER A 400 -10.35 -22.89 -5.69
N ALA A 401 -9.57 -23.96 -5.49
CA ALA A 401 -9.82 -24.92 -4.43
C ALA A 401 -9.78 -24.24 -3.05
N TRP A 402 -8.75 -23.43 -2.78
CA TRP A 402 -8.63 -22.68 -1.53
C TRP A 402 -9.82 -21.74 -1.30
N MET A 403 -10.22 -20.98 -2.33
CA MET A 403 -11.34 -20.04 -2.25
C MET A 403 -12.70 -20.73 -2.10
N CYS A 404 -12.90 -21.89 -2.73
CA CYS A 404 -14.11 -22.70 -2.56
C CYS A 404 -14.25 -23.19 -1.11
N PHE A 405 -13.18 -23.70 -0.50
CA PHE A 405 -13.18 -24.08 0.91
C PHE A 405 -13.46 -22.88 1.82
N SER A 406 -12.79 -21.75 1.57
CA SER A 406 -13.00 -20.54 2.35
C SER A 406 -14.46 -20.03 2.27
N ASN A 407 -15.05 -19.97 1.08
CA ASN A 407 -16.44 -19.56 0.90
C ASN A 407 -17.43 -20.57 1.53
N PHE A 408 -17.14 -21.86 1.48
CA PHE A 408 -17.93 -22.89 2.17
C PHE A 408 -17.92 -22.69 3.70
N LEU A 409 -16.75 -22.43 4.29
CA LEU A 409 -16.60 -22.22 5.73
C LEU A 409 -17.32 -20.94 6.22
N ASN A 410 -17.39 -19.90 5.39
CA ASN A 410 -18.12 -18.66 5.72
C ASN A 410 -19.64 -18.85 5.91
N HIS A 411 -20.20 -19.99 5.49
CA HIS A 411 -21.61 -20.33 5.72
C HIS A 411 -21.86 -21.02 7.07
N LEU A 412 -20.81 -21.38 7.79
CA LEU A 412 -20.92 -22.00 9.10
C LEU A 412 -21.00 -20.93 10.20
N SER A 413 -21.87 -21.14 11.19
CA SER A 413 -21.97 -20.26 12.35
C SER A 413 -20.83 -20.56 13.32
N LEU A 414 -19.91 -19.59 13.48
CA LEU A 414 -18.82 -19.70 14.44
C LEU A 414 -19.32 -19.88 15.87
N ASP A 415 -20.37 -19.15 16.29
CA ASP A 415 -20.93 -19.28 17.64
C ASP A 415 -21.43 -20.71 17.95
N ARG A 416 -22.06 -21.36 16.95
CA ARG A 416 -22.51 -22.76 17.09
C ARG A 416 -21.34 -23.73 17.14
N ILE A 417 -20.34 -23.51 16.28
CA ILE A 417 -19.10 -24.30 16.27
C ILE A 417 -18.38 -24.14 17.62
N GLU A 418 -18.25 -22.93 18.13
CA GLU A 418 -17.64 -22.65 19.43
C GLU A 418 -18.37 -23.38 20.55
N ALA A 419 -19.71 -23.37 20.55
CA ALA A 419 -20.51 -24.14 21.52
C ALA A 419 -20.28 -25.66 21.42
N ASP A 420 -20.19 -26.20 20.21
CA ASP A 420 -19.93 -27.63 19.98
C ASP A 420 -18.53 -28.05 20.45
N TYR A 421 -17.53 -27.15 20.33
CA TYR A 421 -16.13 -27.41 20.67
C TYR A 421 -15.70 -26.87 22.04
N ALA A 422 -16.57 -26.19 22.79
CA ALA A 422 -16.27 -25.60 24.10
C ALA A 422 -15.81 -26.60 25.17
N ASN A 423 -16.07 -27.90 24.96
CA ASN A 423 -15.62 -28.95 25.87
C ASN A 423 -14.24 -29.53 25.53
N ILE A 424 -13.63 -29.14 24.40
CA ILE A 424 -12.30 -29.63 23.97
C ILE A 424 -11.28 -28.52 23.71
N LEU A 425 -11.69 -27.25 23.73
CA LEU A 425 -10.85 -26.04 23.80
C LEU A 425 -11.04 -25.40 25.18
#